data_AF-A0A399X0J3-F1
#
_entry.id   AF-A0A399X0J3-F1
#
_cell.length_a   1.000
_cell.length_b   1.000
_cell.length_c   1.000
_cell.angle_alpha   90.00
_cell.angle_beta   90.00
_cell.angle_gamma   90.00
#
_symmetry.space_group_name_H-M   'P 1'
#
loop_
_entity.id
_entity.type
_entity.pdbx_description
1 polymer ?
#
loop_
_entity_poly.entity_id
_entity_poly.type
_entity_poly.pdbx_seq_one_letter_code
_entity_poly.pdbx_strand_id
1 'polypeptide(L)'
;MSHEILVNAGTIGLLILLEGLLSADNALVIALLVRHLPPKERRKALLVGLVGSFTMRFLALLSAKHLIAFWYLQAFGAAYLLYLPLKHFIGRSASNHGDRPVAAPPSFWKTVVLVELTDLVFAIDSILVAVAVSDNIYIVYTGAISGVVLLRFAAFVLVRMIEKWPGLEHMAYVIVAWVAVKLAFLSAHSAHEAKVLPTAVPEMPTWLFWSGTFAILILGTWMSARKRETPAAERPE
;
A
#
# COMPACT_ATOMS: atom_id res chain seq x y z
N MET A 1 -16.20 -13.08 -33.89
CA MET A 1 -16.58 -13.55 -32.54
C MET A 1 -15.39 -14.10 -31.73
N SER A 2 -14.66 -15.13 -32.19
CA SER A 2 -13.51 -15.68 -31.43
C SER A 2 -12.33 -14.69 -31.27
N HIS A 3 -12.03 -13.90 -32.30
CA HIS A 3 -10.95 -12.90 -32.26
C HIS A 3 -11.22 -11.78 -31.24
N GLU A 4 -12.43 -11.24 -31.19
CA GLU A 4 -12.81 -10.20 -30.21
C GLU A 4 -12.78 -10.73 -28.77
N ILE A 5 -13.24 -11.97 -28.54
CA ILE A 5 -13.16 -12.60 -27.22
C ILE A 5 -11.71 -12.73 -26.78
N LEU A 6 -10.81 -13.15 -27.70
CA LEU A 6 -9.38 -13.28 -27.40
C LEU A 6 -8.72 -11.94 -27.07
N VAL A 7 -9.05 -10.89 -27.83
CA VAL A 7 -8.54 -9.53 -27.58
C VAL A 7 -9.04 -8.98 -26.25
N ASN A 8 -10.33 -9.16 -25.95
CA ASN A 8 -10.91 -8.72 -24.69
C ASN A 8 -10.30 -9.47 -23.50
N ALA A 9 -10.16 -10.80 -23.59
CA ALA A 9 -9.52 -11.60 -22.56
C ALA A 9 -8.05 -11.21 -22.36
N GLY A 10 -7.30 -10.95 -23.44
CA GLY A 10 -5.93 -10.47 -23.39
C GLY A 10 -5.82 -9.10 -22.71
N THR A 11 -6.75 -8.19 -23.01
CA THR A 11 -6.82 -6.86 -22.39
C THR A 11 -7.14 -6.94 -20.90
N ILE A 12 -8.09 -7.79 -20.50
CA ILE A 12 -8.39 -8.05 -19.08
C ILE A 12 -7.14 -8.60 -18.39
N GLY A 13 -6.44 -9.57 -19.00
CA GLY A 13 -5.19 -10.12 -18.45
C GLY A 13 -4.10 -9.06 -18.26
N LEU A 14 -3.93 -8.17 -19.25
CA LEU A 14 -3.00 -7.04 -19.15
C LEU A 14 -3.39 -6.10 -18.02
N LEU A 15 -4.68 -5.75 -17.90
CA LEU A 15 -5.18 -4.90 -16.82
C LEU A 15 -4.95 -5.51 -15.45
N ILE A 16 -5.17 -6.82 -15.28
CA ILE A 16 -4.88 -7.54 -14.03
C ILE A 16 -3.39 -7.43 -13.68
N LEU A 17 -2.53 -7.62 -14.68
CA LEU A 17 -1.09 -7.55 -14.50
C LEU A 17 -0.64 -6.12 -14.14
N LEU A 18 -1.13 -5.12 -14.86
CA LEU A 18 -0.83 -3.71 -14.58
C LEU A 18 -1.33 -3.32 -13.19
N GLU A 19 -2.57 -3.68 -12.84
CA GLU A 19 -3.15 -3.43 -11.53
C GLU A 19 -2.33 -4.06 -10.40
N GLY A 20 -1.90 -5.32 -10.58
CA GLY A 20 -1.05 -6.02 -9.62
C GLY A 20 0.35 -5.42 -9.49
N LEU A 21 0.97 -5.01 -10.60
CA LEU A 21 2.30 -4.40 -10.60
C LEU A 21 2.29 -3.01 -9.96
N LEU A 22 1.31 -2.17 -10.32
CA LEU A 22 1.17 -0.82 -9.79
C LEU A 22 0.79 -0.81 -8.30
N SER A 23 0.16 -1.87 -7.80
CA SER A 23 -0.33 -1.96 -6.42
C SER A 23 0.54 -2.82 -5.49
N ALA A 24 1.72 -3.28 -5.92
CA ALA A 24 2.54 -4.21 -5.12
C ALA A 24 2.96 -3.60 -3.75
N ASP A 25 3.26 -2.31 -3.71
CA ASP A 25 3.56 -1.54 -2.50
C ASP A 25 2.32 -1.32 -1.63
N ASN A 26 1.15 -1.10 -2.23
CA ASN A 26 -0.14 -1.04 -1.54
C ASN A 26 -0.42 -2.35 -0.76
N ALA A 27 -0.08 -3.53 -1.31
CA ALA A 27 -0.22 -4.78 -0.56
C ALA A 27 0.62 -4.81 0.72
N LEU A 28 1.81 -4.22 0.71
CA LEU A 28 2.67 -4.15 1.88
C LEU A 28 2.12 -3.19 2.93
N VAL A 29 1.59 -2.05 2.50
CA VAL A 29 0.87 -1.12 3.37
C VAL A 29 -0.32 -1.82 4.02
N ILE A 30 -1.20 -2.44 3.23
CA ILE A 30 -2.38 -3.17 3.72
C ILE A 30 -1.97 -4.28 4.70
N ALA A 31 -0.94 -5.06 4.37
CA ALA A 31 -0.41 -6.09 5.25
C ALA A 31 0.03 -5.52 6.61
N LEU A 32 0.68 -4.36 6.60
CA LEU A 32 1.10 -3.66 7.81
C LEU A 32 -0.09 -3.07 8.59
N LEU A 33 -1.15 -2.63 7.92
CA LEU A 33 -2.36 -2.16 8.59
C LEU A 33 -3.06 -3.28 9.34
N VAL A 34 -3.22 -4.45 8.71
CA VAL A 34 -3.99 -5.54 9.32
C VAL A 34 -3.18 -6.36 10.33
N ARG A 35 -1.84 -6.30 10.33
CA ARG A 35 -1.00 -7.21 11.15
C ARG A 35 -1.28 -7.16 12.65
N HIS A 36 -1.73 -6.02 13.17
CA HIS A 36 -1.95 -5.86 14.60
C HIS A 36 -3.24 -6.55 15.07
N LEU A 37 -4.14 -6.89 14.15
CA LEU A 37 -5.38 -7.60 14.47
C LEU A 37 -5.08 -9.07 14.80
N PRO A 38 -5.93 -9.74 15.59
CA PRO A 38 -5.86 -11.18 15.78
C PRO A 38 -5.90 -11.94 14.43
N PRO A 39 -5.23 -13.10 14.28
CA PRO A 39 -5.12 -13.81 12.99
C PRO A 39 -6.46 -14.06 12.28
N LYS A 40 -7.53 -14.35 13.04
CA LYS A 40 -8.89 -14.55 12.50
C LYS A 40 -9.49 -13.25 11.95
N GLU A 41 -9.23 -12.12 12.60
CA GLU A 41 -9.73 -10.80 12.20
C GLU A 41 -8.98 -10.23 11.00
N ARG A 42 -7.70 -10.55 10.80
CA ARG A 42 -6.95 -10.08 9.61
C ARG A 42 -7.61 -10.52 8.31
N ARG A 43 -7.90 -11.82 8.20
CA ARG A 43 -8.58 -12.37 7.02
C ARG A 43 -9.95 -11.73 6.86
N LYS A 44 -10.69 -11.53 7.95
CA LYS A 44 -11.99 -10.87 7.93
C LYS A 44 -11.86 -9.41 7.46
N ALA A 45 -10.87 -8.67 7.92
CA ALA A 45 -10.64 -7.28 7.51
C ALA A 45 -10.33 -7.19 6.01
N LEU A 46 -9.48 -8.09 5.48
CA LEU A 46 -9.17 -8.17 4.05
C LEU A 46 -10.39 -8.55 3.20
N LEU A 47 -11.23 -9.49 3.67
CA LEU A 47 -12.43 -9.93 2.95
C LEU A 47 -13.59 -8.93 3.01
N VAL A 48 -13.81 -8.31 4.18
CA VAL A 48 -14.82 -7.25 4.33
C VAL A 48 -14.41 -6.03 3.51
N GLY A 49 -13.12 -5.69 3.54
CA GLY A 49 -12.56 -4.65 2.69
C GLY A 49 -12.75 -4.95 1.21
N LEU A 50 -12.59 -6.20 0.77
CA LEU A 50 -12.84 -6.56 -0.63
C LEU A 50 -14.23 -6.10 -1.11
N VAL A 51 -15.29 -6.35 -0.33
CA VAL A 51 -16.66 -5.90 -0.68
C VAL A 51 -16.76 -4.38 -0.78
N GLY A 52 -16.14 -3.64 0.14
CA GLY A 52 -16.07 -2.18 0.08
C GLY A 52 -15.33 -1.69 -1.17
N SER A 53 -14.20 -2.32 -1.47
CA SER A 53 -13.32 -1.98 -2.58
C SER A 53 -14.01 -2.17 -3.92
N PHE A 54 -14.84 -3.20 -4.09
CA PHE A 54 -15.66 -3.35 -5.29
C PHE A 54 -16.51 -2.11 -5.58
N THR A 55 -17.29 -1.67 -4.60
CA THR A 55 -18.17 -0.50 -4.74
C THR A 55 -17.37 0.78 -4.92
N MET A 56 -16.34 0.98 -4.07
CA MET A 56 -15.50 2.18 -4.14
C MET A 56 -14.77 2.27 -5.48
N ARG A 57 -14.28 1.15 -6.00
CA ARG A 57 -13.58 1.09 -7.28
C ARG A 57 -14.50 1.35 -8.46
N PHE A 58 -15.72 0.84 -8.43
CA PHE A 58 -16.74 1.19 -9.43
C PHE A 58 -17.04 2.70 -9.42
N LEU A 59 -17.29 3.28 -8.24
CA LEU A 59 -17.53 4.71 -8.09
C LEU A 59 -16.31 5.54 -8.52
N ALA A 60 -15.11 5.03 -8.24
CA ALA A 60 -13.87 5.69 -8.56
C ALA A 60 -13.61 5.74 -10.07
N LEU A 61 -13.92 4.66 -10.80
CA LEU A 61 -13.85 4.65 -12.27
C LEU A 61 -14.80 5.67 -12.89
N LEU A 62 -16.03 5.78 -12.39
CA LEU A 62 -17.00 6.76 -12.87
C LEU A 62 -16.58 8.21 -12.54
N SER A 63 -15.83 8.39 -11.46
CA SER A 63 -15.49 9.69 -10.89
C SER A 63 -14.00 10.00 -10.98
N ALA A 64 -13.25 9.36 -11.88
CA ALA A 64 -11.78 9.38 -11.90
C ALA A 64 -11.21 10.80 -11.86
N LYS A 65 -11.77 11.72 -12.65
CA LYS A 65 -11.39 13.14 -12.66
C LYS A 65 -11.64 13.84 -11.31
N HIS A 66 -12.73 13.52 -10.63
CA HIS A 66 -13.08 14.13 -9.33
C HIS A 66 -12.19 13.58 -8.21
N LEU A 67 -11.71 12.35 -8.32
CA LEU A 67 -10.85 11.71 -7.32
C LEU A 67 -9.50 12.38 -7.16
N ILE A 68 -8.90 12.80 -8.28
CA ILE A 68 -7.62 13.51 -8.30
C ILE A 68 -7.72 14.85 -7.55
N ALA A 69 -8.90 15.48 -7.51
CA ALA A 69 -9.11 16.73 -6.81
C ALA A 69 -9.17 16.59 -5.27
N PHE A 70 -9.31 15.38 -4.73
CA PHE A 70 -9.42 15.14 -3.29
C PHE A 70 -8.04 15.06 -2.60
N TRP A 71 -7.27 16.14 -2.72
CA TRP A 71 -5.92 16.23 -2.16
C TRP A 71 -5.86 15.96 -0.64
N TYR A 72 -6.91 16.32 0.10
CA TYR A 72 -6.96 16.13 1.55
C TYR A 72 -7.02 14.64 1.93
N LEU A 73 -7.69 13.80 1.13
CA LEU A 73 -7.75 12.35 1.37
C LEU A 73 -6.34 11.75 1.25
N GLN A 74 -5.59 12.16 0.22
CA GLN A 74 -4.20 11.78 0.02
C GLN A 74 -3.31 12.31 1.16
N ALA A 75 -3.53 13.54 1.62
CA ALA A 75 -2.77 14.14 2.73
C ALA A 75 -2.95 13.36 4.03
N PHE A 76 -4.20 13.02 4.39
CA PHE A 76 -4.49 12.23 5.58
C PHE A 76 -3.90 10.82 5.47
N GLY A 77 -3.99 10.20 4.29
CA GLY A 77 -3.36 8.92 4.01
C GLY A 77 -1.84 8.99 4.21
N ALA A 78 -1.16 9.97 3.61
CA ALA A 78 0.28 10.17 3.75
C ALA A 78 0.69 10.37 5.21
N ALA A 79 0.00 11.27 5.92
CA ALA A 79 0.28 11.55 7.33
C ALA A 79 0.13 10.29 8.21
N TYR A 80 -0.92 9.49 7.97
CA TYR A 80 -1.13 8.26 8.69
C TYR A 80 -0.05 7.21 8.38
N LEU A 81 0.29 7.03 7.09
CA LEU A 81 1.34 6.09 6.67
C LEU A 81 2.71 6.48 7.21
N LEU A 82 3.01 7.77 7.36
CA LEU A 82 4.21 8.27 8.02
C LEU A 82 4.19 8.05 9.53
N TYR A 83 3.01 8.17 10.16
CA TYR A 83 2.86 7.93 11.59
C TYR A 83 3.17 6.49 12.02
N LEU A 84 2.82 5.49 11.18
CA LEU A 84 3.08 4.07 11.48
C LEU A 84 4.56 3.73 11.76
N PRO A 85 5.52 4.01 10.85
CA PRO A 85 6.94 3.76 11.08
C PRO A 85 7.52 4.64 12.18
N LEU A 86 7.10 5.91 12.28
CA LEU A 86 7.55 6.79 13.37
C LEU A 86 7.18 6.20 14.74
N LYS A 87 5.93 5.77 14.91
CA LYS A 87 5.50 5.09 16.13
C LYS A 87 6.27 3.80 16.37
N HIS A 88 6.55 3.03 15.32
CA HIS A 88 7.25 1.75 15.44
C HIS A 88 8.72 1.90 15.88
N PHE A 89 9.47 2.81 15.25
CA PHE A 89 10.91 2.99 15.51
C PHE A 89 11.17 3.86 16.75
N ILE A 90 10.43 4.96 16.92
CA ILE A 90 10.65 5.90 18.03
C ILE A 90 9.98 5.37 19.32
N GLY A 91 8.81 4.74 19.21
CA GLY A 91 8.08 4.19 20.35
C GLY A 91 8.81 3.08 21.10
N ARG A 92 9.70 2.34 20.41
CA ARG A 92 10.59 1.34 21.02
C ARG A 92 11.72 1.93 21.87
N SER A 93 12.13 3.18 21.61
CA SER A 93 13.21 3.85 22.36
C SER A 93 12.71 4.47 23.68
N ALA A 94 11.41 4.68 23.83
CA ALA A 94 10.80 5.32 25.01
C ALA A 94 10.31 4.31 26.07
N SER A 95 10.42 3.00 25.83
CA SER A 95 9.90 1.95 26.73
C SER A 95 10.97 1.39 27.67
N ASN A 96 11.69 2.29 28.37
CA ASN A 96 12.56 1.87 29.47
C ASN A 96 12.06 2.32 30.85
N HIS A 97 10.87 2.93 30.98
CA HIS A 97 10.22 3.21 32.28
C HIS A 97 8.76 2.77 32.24
N GLY A 98 8.35 2.09 33.31
CA GLY A 98 7.07 1.39 33.47
C GLY A 98 5.83 2.28 33.40
N ASP A 99 4.69 1.60 33.25
CA ASP A 99 3.33 2.14 33.26
C ASP A 99 2.99 3.17 32.18
N ARG A 100 2.77 2.65 30.96
CA ARG A 100 1.74 3.23 30.08
C ARG A 100 0.62 2.21 29.91
N PRO A 101 -0.66 2.60 30.02
CA PRO A 101 -1.75 1.72 29.63
C PRO A 101 -1.51 1.32 28.19
N VAL A 102 -1.47 0.02 27.93
CA VAL A 102 -1.33 -0.55 26.59
C VAL A 102 -2.43 0.07 25.74
N ALA A 103 -2.07 1.00 24.86
CA ALA A 103 -3.02 1.66 23.98
C ALA A 103 -3.82 0.57 23.26
N ALA A 104 -5.15 0.58 23.44
CA ALA A 104 -6.02 -0.46 22.92
C ALA A 104 -5.71 -0.71 21.44
N PRO A 105 -5.61 -1.98 21.00
CA PRO A 105 -5.39 -2.29 19.60
C PRO A 105 -6.45 -1.55 18.75
N PRO A 106 -6.07 -0.98 17.61
CA PRO A 106 -7.01 -0.26 16.76
C PRO A 106 -8.25 -1.12 16.52
N SER A 107 -9.43 -0.53 16.75
CA SER A 107 -10.70 -1.21 16.52
C SER A 107 -10.71 -1.83 15.12
N PHE A 108 -11.19 -3.07 15.01
CA PHE A 108 -11.34 -3.79 13.75
C PHE A 108 -11.88 -2.89 12.63
N TRP A 109 -12.96 -2.15 12.91
CA TRP A 109 -13.60 -1.24 11.96
C TRP A 109 -12.73 -0.06 11.55
N LYS A 110 -11.92 0.49 12.46
CA LYS A 110 -10.94 1.53 12.11
C LYS A 110 -9.91 1.00 11.11
N THR A 111 -9.48 -0.26 11.30
CA THR A 111 -8.53 -0.92 10.40
C THR A 111 -9.14 -1.15 9.03
N VAL A 112 -10.39 -1.63 8.97
CA VAL A 112 -11.12 -1.83 7.69
C VAL A 112 -11.27 -0.50 6.95
N VAL A 113 -11.76 0.55 7.62
CA VAL A 113 -11.91 1.88 7.01
C VAL A 113 -10.58 2.37 6.44
N LEU A 114 -9.50 2.20 7.20
CA LEU A 114 -8.19 2.65 6.76
C LEU A 114 -7.63 1.85 5.58
N VAL A 115 -7.84 0.53 5.54
CA VAL A 115 -7.50 -0.30 4.37
C VAL A 115 -8.25 0.20 3.14
N GLU A 116 -9.55 0.51 3.28
CA GLU A 116 -10.37 1.02 2.18
C GLU A 116 -9.99 2.43 1.73
N LEU A 117 -9.67 3.34 2.65
CA LEU A 117 -9.18 4.67 2.30
C LEU A 117 -7.83 4.60 1.58
N THR A 118 -6.95 3.72 2.05
CA THR A 118 -5.64 3.47 1.43
C THR A 118 -5.82 2.92 0.02
N ASP A 119 -6.72 1.96 -0.16
CA ASP A 119 -7.08 1.38 -1.46
C ASP A 119 -7.60 2.45 -2.42
N LEU A 120 -8.52 3.32 -1.97
CA LEU A 120 -9.09 4.40 -2.78
C LEU A 120 -8.02 5.40 -3.25
N VAL A 121 -7.09 5.74 -2.36
CA VAL A 121 -5.97 6.63 -2.68
C VAL A 121 -5.06 6.03 -3.75
N PHE A 122 -4.67 4.76 -3.61
CA PHE A 122 -3.83 4.09 -4.61
C PHE A 122 -4.56 3.75 -5.90
N ALA A 123 -5.88 3.60 -5.84
CA ALA A 123 -6.69 3.33 -7.03
C ALA A 123 -6.60 4.44 -8.08
N ILE A 124 -6.22 5.68 -7.72
CA ILE A 124 -6.10 6.80 -8.67
C ILE A 124 -5.09 6.46 -9.78
N ASP A 125 -3.87 6.05 -9.42
CA ASP A 125 -2.79 5.73 -10.37
C ASP A 125 -3.23 4.61 -11.33
N SER A 126 -3.81 3.56 -10.77
CA SER A 126 -4.15 2.37 -11.57
C SER A 126 -5.42 2.56 -12.40
N ILE A 127 -6.38 3.38 -11.94
CA ILE A 127 -7.55 3.77 -12.73
C ILE A 127 -7.12 4.53 -13.97
N LEU A 128 -6.23 5.52 -13.84
CA LEU A 128 -5.73 6.31 -14.97
C LEU A 128 -5.07 5.43 -16.03
N VAL A 129 -4.26 4.46 -15.60
CA VAL A 129 -3.68 3.47 -16.53
C VAL A 129 -4.77 2.60 -17.16
N ALA A 130 -5.75 2.15 -16.37
CA ALA A 130 -6.78 1.24 -16.86
C ALA A 130 -7.69 1.89 -17.90
N VAL A 131 -8.13 3.14 -17.70
CA VAL A 131 -8.90 3.88 -18.71
C VAL A 131 -8.06 4.28 -19.93
N ALA A 132 -6.73 4.36 -19.82
CA ALA A 132 -5.85 4.55 -20.97
C ALA A 132 -5.66 3.27 -21.80
N VAL A 133 -5.86 2.09 -21.20
CA VAL A 133 -5.72 0.79 -21.87
C VAL A 133 -6.98 0.40 -22.64
N SER A 134 -8.17 0.76 -22.16
CA SER A 134 -9.43 0.42 -22.83
C SER A 134 -10.56 1.40 -22.51
N ASP A 135 -11.32 1.78 -23.54
CA ASP A 135 -12.55 2.58 -23.40
C ASP A 135 -13.76 1.73 -22.94
N ASN A 136 -13.65 0.41 -22.96
CA ASN A 136 -14.74 -0.47 -22.55
C ASN A 136 -14.75 -0.63 -21.03
N ILE A 137 -15.70 0.06 -20.38
CA ILE A 137 -15.84 0.05 -18.93
C ILE A 137 -16.00 -1.36 -18.33
N TYR A 138 -16.60 -2.31 -19.05
CA TYR A 138 -16.74 -3.69 -18.56
C TYR A 138 -15.38 -4.41 -18.52
N ILE A 139 -14.53 -4.18 -19.52
CA ILE A 139 -13.16 -4.73 -19.58
C ILE A 139 -12.31 -4.09 -18.47
N VAL A 140 -12.37 -2.77 -18.34
CA VAL A 140 -11.65 -2.01 -17.30
C VAL A 140 -12.06 -2.47 -15.90
N TYR A 141 -13.36 -2.53 -15.63
CA TYR A 141 -13.88 -2.90 -14.32
C TYR A 141 -13.56 -4.36 -13.96
N THR A 142 -13.74 -5.30 -14.89
CA THR A 142 -13.40 -6.71 -14.64
C THR A 142 -11.91 -6.91 -14.39
N GLY A 143 -11.04 -6.22 -15.13
CA GLY A 143 -9.60 -6.20 -14.89
C GLY A 143 -9.24 -5.61 -13.53
N ALA A 144 -9.79 -4.44 -13.20
CA ALA A 144 -9.53 -3.73 -11.94
C ALA A 144 -9.94 -4.57 -10.73
N ILE A 145 -11.13 -5.16 -10.76
CA ILE A 145 -11.63 -6.05 -9.71
C ILE A 145 -10.75 -7.28 -9.53
N SER A 146 -10.41 -7.94 -10.64
CA SER A 146 -9.60 -9.16 -10.61
C SER A 146 -8.21 -8.85 -10.05
N GLY A 147 -7.67 -7.67 -10.37
CA GLY A 147 -6.45 -7.13 -9.76
C GLY A 147 -6.58 -6.84 -8.26
N VAL A 148 -7.68 -6.24 -7.77
CA VAL A 148 -7.93 -6.09 -6.32
C VAL A 148 -7.89 -7.45 -5.61
N VAL A 149 -8.56 -8.46 -6.19
CA VAL A 149 -8.61 -9.80 -5.59
C VAL A 149 -7.20 -10.38 -5.48
N LEU A 150 -6.40 -10.27 -6.55
CA LEU A 150 -5.00 -10.70 -6.56
C LEU A 150 -4.18 -9.92 -5.52
N LEU A 151 -4.39 -8.62 -5.41
CA LEU A 151 -3.72 -7.75 -4.45
C LEU A 151 -4.04 -8.14 -3.00
N ARG A 152 -5.30 -8.42 -2.69
CA ARG A 152 -5.73 -8.85 -1.35
C ARG A 152 -5.13 -10.21 -0.99
N PHE A 153 -4.97 -11.10 -1.97
CA PHE A 153 -4.22 -12.35 -1.78
C PHE A 153 -2.73 -12.09 -1.51
N ALA A 154 -2.09 -11.21 -2.27
CA ALA A 154 -0.70 -10.83 -2.03
C ALA A 154 -0.49 -10.23 -0.64
N ALA A 155 -1.38 -9.34 -0.18
CA ALA A 155 -1.34 -8.79 1.18
C ALA A 155 -1.43 -9.88 2.25
N PHE A 156 -2.29 -10.89 2.05
CA PHE A 156 -2.37 -12.03 2.97
C PHE A 156 -1.08 -12.86 3.02
N VAL A 157 -0.44 -13.07 1.86
CA VAL A 157 0.88 -13.72 1.79
C VAL A 157 1.94 -12.89 2.52
N LEU A 158 1.97 -11.58 2.30
CA LEU A 158 2.92 -10.68 2.96
C LEU A 158 2.75 -10.69 4.49
N VAL A 159 1.51 -10.69 5.00
CA VAL A 159 1.26 -10.82 6.45
C VAL A 159 1.92 -12.08 6.99
N ARG A 160 1.72 -13.24 6.35
CA ARG A 160 2.34 -14.51 6.77
C ARG A 160 3.86 -14.48 6.67
N MET A 161 4.41 -13.86 5.63
CA MET A 161 5.86 -13.72 5.47
C MET A 161 6.46 -12.88 6.60
N ILE A 162 5.82 -11.76 6.94
CA ILE A 162 6.26 -10.88 8.02
C ILE A 162 6.20 -11.58 9.38
N GLU A 163 5.19 -12.43 9.63
CA GLU A 163 5.12 -13.25 10.85
C GLU A 163 6.24 -14.29 10.90
N LYS A 164 6.50 -14.98 9.79
CA LYS A 164 7.52 -16.01 9.72
C LYS A 164 8.92 -15.42 9.86
N TRP A 165 9.16 -14.27 9.22
CA TRP A 165 10.47 -13.61 9.15
C TRP A 165 10.39 -12.19 9.73
N PRO A 166 10.61 -12.01 11.05
CA PRO A 166 10.52 -10.71 11.72
C PRO A 166 11.44 -9.62 11.15
N GLY A 167 12.52 -9.99 10.44
CA GLY A 167 13.34 -9.02 9.71
C GLY A 167 12.59 -8.26 8.62
N LEU A 168 11.58 -8.88 8.01
CA LEU A 168 10.73 -8.25 7.00
C LEU A 168 9.83 -7.16 7.58
N GLU A 169 9.57 -7.18 8.90
CA GLU A 169 8.77 -6.13 9.54
C GLU A 169 9.45 -4.76 9.45
N HIS A 170 10.75 -4.70 9.74
CA HIS A 170 11.48 -3.43 9.69
C HIS A 170 11.53 -2.90 8.26
N MET A 171 11.78 -3.78 7.30
CA MET A 171 11.73 -3.44 5.87
C MET A 171 10.34 -2.96 5.46
N ALA A 172 9.28 -3.60 5.93
CA ALA A 172 7.91 -3.21 5.65
C ALA A 172 7.63 -1.78 6.15
N TYR A 173 8.01 -1.46 7.39
CA TYR A 173 7.85 -0.10 7.92
C TYR A 173 8.64 0.95 7.14
N VAL A 174 9.86 0.65 6.70
CA VAL A 174 10.67 1.57 5.88
C VAL A 174 10.03 1.80 4.49
N ILE A 175 9.54 0.74 3.84
CA ILE A 175 8.84 0.88 2.57
C ILE A 175 7.52 1.65 2.76
N VAL A 176 6.77 1.40 3.84
CA VAL A 176 5.56 2.18 4.13
C VAL A 176 5.88 3.66 4.35
N ALA A 177 7.00 3.98 5.00
CA ALA A 177 7.48 5.37 5.09
C ALA A 177 7.78 5.96 3.70
N TRP A 178 8.42 5.19 2.82
CA TRP A 178 8.72 5.61 1.44
C TRP A 178 7.46 5.85 0.60
N VAL A 179 6.48 4.97 0.73
CA VAL A 179 5.15 5.10 0.12
C VAL A 179 4.42 6.33 0.65
N ALA A 180 4.53 6.61 1.95
CA ALA A 180 3.96 7.82 2.55
C ALA A 180 4.56 9.11 1.93
N VAL A 181 5.86 9.10 1.62
CA VAL A 181 6.51 10.22 0.91
C VAL A 181 5.97 10.35 -0.51
N LYS A 182 5.88 9.25 -1.29
CA LYS A 182 5.25 9.28 -2.63
C LYS A 182 3.84 9.89 -2.54
N LEU A 183 3.05 9.43 -1.58
CA LEU A 183 1.68 9.91 -1.40
C LEU A 183 1.60 11.38 -0.97
N ALA A 184 2.56 11.86 -0.18
CA ALA A 184 2.65 13.27 0.18
C ALA A 184 2.95 14.16 -1.05
N PHE A 185 3.81 13.71 -1.96
CA PHE A 185 4.06 14.40 -3.23
C PHE A 185 2.81 14.43 -4.11
N LEU A 186 2.10 13.31 -4.22
CA LEU A 186 0.83 13.25 -4.94
C LEU A 186 -0.20 14.23 -4.34
N SER A 187 -0.34 14.24 -3.02
CA SER A 187 -1.21 15.18 -2.31
C SER A 187 -0.86 16.64 -2.56
N ALA A 188 0.43 16.98 -2.53
CA ALA A 188 0.88 18.34 -2.80
C ALA A 188 0.63 18.76 -4.24
N HIS A 189 0.80 17.85 -5.20
CA HIS A 189 0.48 18.08 -6.61
C HIS A 189 -1.02 18.34 -6.81
N SER A 190 -1.87 17.45 -6.29
CA SER A 190 -3.33 17.60 -6.34
C SER A 190 -3.82 18.87 -5.63
N ALA A 191 -3.16 19.29 -4.53
CA ALA A 191 -3.49 20.53 -3.83
C ALA A 191 -3.12 21.78 -4.64
N HIS A 192 -2.05 21.73 -5.44
CA HIS A 192 -1.73 22.78 -6.40
C HIS A 192 -2.75 22.83 -7.54
N GLU A 193 -3.12 21.69 -8.14
CA GLU A 193 -4.18 21.64 -9.17
C GLU A 193 -5.52 22.19 -8.65
N ALA A 194 -5.83 21.94 -7.38
CA ALA A 194 -7.00 22.48 -6.68
C ALA A 194 -6.88 23.97 -6.31
N LYS A 195 -5.80 24.66 -6.69
CA LYS A 195 -5.49 26.07 -6.38
C LYS A 195 -5.38 26.37 -4.88
N VAL A 196 -5.09 25.36 -4.06
CA VAL A 196 -4.87 25.52 -2.61
C VAL A 196 -3.42 25.91 -2.34
N LEU A 197 -2.47 25.28 -3.04
CA LEU A 197 -1.05 25.63 -2.96
C LEU A 197 -0.66 26.56 -4.11
N PRO A 198 0.04 27.68 -3.84
CA PRO A 198 0.47 28.64 -4.86
C PRO A 198 1.71 28.16 -5.64
N THR A 199 2.47 27.21 -5.11
CA THR A 199 3.71 26.70 -5.71
C THR A 199 3.47 25.38 -6.40
N ALA A 200 3.90 25.27 -7.66
CA ALA A 200 3.86 24.01 -8.40
C ALA A 200 4.78 22.98 -7.72
N VAL A 201 4.18 21.90 -7.22
CA VAL A 201 4.91 20.74 -6.72
C VAL A 201 4.89 19.68 -7.81
N PRO A 202 6.05 19.27 -8.36
CA PRO A 202 6.09 18.22 -9.37
C PRO A 202 5.71 16.87 -8.76
N GLU A 203 5.03 16.04 -9.54
CA GLU A 203 4.81 14.65 -9.16
C GLU A 203 6.15 13.92 -9.03
N MET A 204 6.21 12.97 -8.09
CA MET A 204 7.39 12.11 -7.96
C MET A 204 7.49 11.21 -9.20
N PRO A 205 8.61 11.22 -9.94
CA PRO A 205 8.76 10.35 -11.10
C PRO A 205 8.68 8.87 -10.70
N THR A 206 7.93 8.07 -11.47
CA THR A 206 7.71 6.64 -11.19
C THR A 206 9.03 5.87 -11.07
N TRP A 207 10.01 6.15 -11.93
CA TRP A 207 11.32 5.50 -11.86
C TRP A 207 12.09 5.84 -10.57
N LEU A 208 11.96 7.07 -10.07
CA LEU A 208 12.61 7.50 -8.83
C LEU A 208 12.01 6.73 -7.65
N PHE A 209 10.68 6.63 -7.61
CA PHE A 209 9.98 5.84 -6.60
C PHE A 209 10.44 4.38 -6.59
N TRP A 210 10.41 3.69 -7.74
CA TRP A 210 10.82 2.30 -7.83
C TRP A 210 12.31 2.10 -7.52
N SER A 211 13.19 3.01 -7.97
CA SER A 211 14.61 2.95 -7.61
C SER A 211 14.83 3.04 -6.10
N GLY A 212 14.10 3.91 -5.41
CA GLY A 212 14.14 4.01 -3.95
C GLY A 212 13.64 2.74 -3.27
N THR A 213 12.53 2.17 -3.75
CA THR A 213 11.98 0.90 -3.24
C THR A 213 12.99 -0.24 -3.38
N PHE A 214 13.60 -0.40 -4.57
CA PHE A 214 14.62 -1.43 -4.79
C PHE A 214 15.86 -1.20 -3.93
N ALA A 215 16.31 0.04 -3.77
CA ALA A 215 17.41 0.37 -2.88
C ALA A 215 17.10 -0.04 -1.43
N ILE A 216 15.89 0.26 -0.93
CA ILE A 216 15.44 -0.15 0.42
C ILE A 216 15.43 -1.68 0.55
N LEU A 217 14.95 -2.41 -0.47
CA LEU A 217 14.93 -3.88 -0.46
C LEU A 217 16.35 -4.46 -0.42
N ILE A 218 17.26 -3.95 -1.25
CA ILE A 218 18.65 -4.41 -1.32
C ILE A 218 19.39 -4.10 -0.01
N LEU A 219 19.31 -2.87 0.47
CA LEU A 219 19.96 -2.46 1.70
C LEU A 219 19.39 -3.20 2.92
N GLY A 220 18.06 -3.37 2.98
CA GLY A 220 17.38 -4.09 4.06
C GLY A 220 17.79 -5.56 4.14
N THR A 221 17.86 -6.24 3.00
CA THR A 221 18.32 -7.65 2.94
C THR A 221 19.80 -7.78 3.28
N TRP A 222 20.65 -6.89 2.78
CA TRP A 222 22.09 -6.86 3.07
C TRP A 222 22.39 -6.62 4.56
N MET A 223 21.74 -5.65 5.19
CA MET A 223 21.88 -5.40 6.63
C MET A 223 21.40 -6.58 7.48
N SER A 224 20.32 -7.24 7.06
CA SER A 224 19.78 -8.43 7.73
C SER A 224 20.72 -9.63 7.63
N ALA A 225 21.40 -9.81 6.49
CA ALA A 225 22.40 -10.85 6.29
C ALA A 225 23.63 -10.64 7.19
N ARG A 226 24.15 -9.40 7.27
CA ARG A 226 25.32 -9.06 8.09
C ARG A 226 25.13 -9.28 9.60
N LYS A 227 23.93 -9.05 10.13
CA LYS A 227 23.63 -9.32 11.55
C LYS A 227 23.68 -10.81 11.92
N ARG A 228 23.67 -11.73 10.95
CA ARG A 228 23.81 -13.18 11.20
C ARG A 228 25.27 -13.63 11.29
N GLU A 229 26.23 -12.80 10.86
CA GLU A 229 27.66 -13.11 10.76
C GLU A 229 28.48 -12.56 11.94
N THR A 230 27.88 -12.33 13.11
CA THR A 230 28.65 -12.11 14.35
C THR A 230 28.58 -13.39 15.19
N PRO A 231 29.46 -14.38 14.96
CA PRO A 231 29.61 -15.50 15.88
C PRO A 231 29.96 -14.94 17.26
N ALA A 232 29.32 -15.49 18.29
CA ALA A 232 29.75 -15.29 19.66
C ALA A 232 31.24 -15.64 19.75
N ALA A 233 32.07 -14.62 19.97
CA ALA A 233 33.49 -14.83 20.24
C ALA A 233 33.59 -15.79 21.43
N GLU A 234 34.20 -16.96 21.17
CA GLU A 234 34.56 -17.95 22.18
C GLU A 234 35.27 -17.23 23.33
N ARG A 235 34.73 -17.36 24.54
CA ARG A 235 35.48 -17.03 25.75
C ARG A 235 36.48 -18.16 25.96
N PRO A 236 37.80 -17.89 25.94
CA PRO A 236 38.75 -18.86 26.44
C PRO A 236 38.60 -18.94 27.95
N GLU A 237 38.28 -20.13 28.47
CA GLU A 237 38.56 -20.51 29.87
C GLU A 237 39.98 -21.08 29.96
#